data_AF-A0A957FG95-F1
#
_entry.id   AF-A0A957FG95-F1
#
_cell.length_a   1.000
_cell.length_b   1.000
_cell.length_c   1.000
_cell.angle_alpha   90.00
_cell.angle_beta   90.00
_cell.angle_gamma   90.00
#
_symmetry.space_group_name_H-M   'P 1'
#
loop_
_entity.id
_entity.type
_entity.pdbx_description
1 polymer ?
#
loop_
_entity_poly.entity_id
_entity_poly.type
_entity_poly.pdbx_seq_one_letter_code
_entity_poly.pdbx_strand_id
1 'polypeptide(L)'
;MQAPKIDPRSYEEIVAETEALVQQLTSWQPGTEVDAGGALIRIFGRFAEIIKDRLNQVPEKSFLSFLNLIGADLTPAQSARVPLTFQLAANSPVDAYVPAGTQVAATLDENEEEEVVFETERDLLVTRAKLMQVYARAFDEVRDEDQVGHYTAVATGAVVETGEPDVPFPYFGGDEPMVHYLYIACDTLLGLKEPTDVTIQIAADNAQRLASYPLHYATWDKESDQWLTFEESRVRAAVVGNALHVTLADCPPLKASPVNGVEGGWLRVQLGLPMPPAKSGLTLEAIAINKPTAYKMPYEPFNNNQTGGRFYLGGETAFLRRGATVNLDITLDQAGVTKDASLAFNYNAATGSSQAWRALTVEDGTNGFTKNGRIRIQIPADGSWNITSYQSWTSRWCRISCDGSYSTAPQIGSIQVSYEWGLPAIEQITVSLPANRPPWRVESGLTNGVPIDVSKDFYPFGEEPRFNDTFYFAYGHVLAESGILPGDEVGL
;
A
#
# COMPACT_ATOMS: atom_id res chain seq x y z
N MET A 1 25.17 43.48 14.92
CA MET A 1 24.90 44.07 16.25
C MET A 1 25.59 45.42 16.32
N GLN A 2 24.92 46.44 16.83
CA GLN A 2 25.52 47.77 17.00
C GLN A 2 26.37 47.78 18.28
N ALA A 3 27.58 48.34 18.22
CA ALA A 3 28.45 48.41 19.38
C ALA A 3 27.83 49.29 20.49
N PRO A 4 27.97 48.92 21.78
CA PRO A 4 27.44 49.74 22.87
C PRO A 4 28.14 51.10 22.88
N LYS A 5 27.36 52.16 23.08
CA LYS A 5 27.91 53.52 23.25
C LYS A 5 28.62 53.61 24.60
N ILE A 6 29.84 54.14 24.60
CA ILE A 6 30.61 54.44 25.82
C ILE A 6 29.95 55.58 26.58
N ASP A 7 29.43 56.59 25.86
CA ASP A 7 28.70 57.71 26.43
C ASP A 7 27.36 57.88 25.69
N PRO A 8 26.23 57.57 26.34
CA PRO A 8 24.91 57.60 25.71
C PRO A 8 24.30 59.00 25.65
N ARG A 9 24.89 60.01 26.31
CA ARG A 9 24.26 61.32 26.50
C ARG A 9 23.94 62.02 25.17
N SER A 10 22.78 62.65 25.09
CA SER A 10 22.41 63.55 23.99
C SER A 10 23.09 64.91 24.14
N TYR A 11 23.08 65.69 23.06
CA TYR A 11 23.56 67.08 23.11
C TYR A 11 22.79 67.90 24.16
N GLU A 12 21.47 67.75 24.22
CA GLU A 12 20.60 68.44 25.16
C GLU A 12 20.92 68.07 26.61
N GLU A 13 21.21 66.79 26.87
CA GLU A 13 21.60 66.30 28.19
C GLU A 13 22.95 66.87 28.62
N ILE A 14 23.92 66.96 27.70
CA ILE A 14 25.22 67.59 27.96
C ILE A 14 25.06 69.08 28.26
N VAL A 15 24.22 69.79 27.50
CA VAL A 15 23.93 71.21 27.74
C VAL A 15 23.25 71.40 29.10
N ALA A 16 22.23 70.61 29.42
CA ALA A 16 21.51 70.69 30.69
C ALA A 16 22.40 70.36 31.90
N GLU A 17 23.25 69.34 31.79
CA GLU A 17 24.25 68.99 32.82
C GLU A 17 25.26 70.12 33.02
N THR A 18 25.73 70.72 31.92
CA THR A 18 26.67 71.86 31.97
C THR A 18 26.02 73.10 32.60
N GLU A 19 24.77 73.41 32.23
CA GLU A 19 24.00 74.50 32.86
C GLU A 19 23.82 74.27 34.36
N ALA A 20 23.48 73.04 34.77
CA ALA A 20 23.33 72.68 36.18
C ALA A 20 24.65 72.83 36.96
N LEU A 21 25.78 72.41 36.38
CA LEU A 21 27.09 72.57 37.00
C LEU A 21 27.50 74.05 37.11
N VAL A 22 27.27 74.86 36.07
CA VAL A 22 27.59 76.28 36.09
C VAL A 22 26.74 77.03 37.12
N GLN A 23 25.46 76.70 37.26
CA GLN A 23 24.58 77.27 38.30
C GLN A 23 25.03 76.90 39.73
N GLN A 24 25.61 75.72 39.94
CA GLN A 24 26.13 75.32 41.25
C GLN A 24 27.46 76.00 41.58
N LEU A 25 28.31 76.22 40.57
CA LEU A 25 29.69 76.68 40.76
C LEU A 25 29.83 78.21 40.63
N THR A 26 28.82 78.89 40.10
CA THR A 26 28.85 80.33 39.82
C THR A 26 27.52 81.00 40.18
N SER A 27 27.48 82.33 40.15
CA SER A 27 26.24 83.10 40.34
C SER A 27 25.37 83.21 39.07
N TRP A 28 25.76 82.56 37.96
CA TRP A 28 25.02 82.62 36.70
C TRP A 28 23.71 81.83 36.78
N GLN A 29 22.65 82.35 36.14
CA GLN A 29 21.31 81.76 36.09
C GLN A 29 20.77 81.87 34.66
N PRO A 30 20.11 80.82 34.12
CA PRO A 30 19.55 80.87 32.78
C PRO A 30 18.38 81.86 32.69
N GLY A 31 18.45 82.79 31.73
CA GLY A 31 17.37 83.71 31.42
C GLY A 31 16.32 83.11 30.48
N THR A 32 15.27 83.89 30.18
CA THR A 32 14.26 83.53 29.17
C THR A 32 14.79 83.57 27.73
N GLU A 33 15.84 84.35 27.48
CA GLU A 33 16.59 84.37 26.22
C GLU A 33 18.01 83.84 26.45
N VAL A 34 18.60 83.24 25.40
CA VAL A 34 19.96 82.71 25.47
C VAL A 34 20.96 83.87 25.52
N ASP A 35 21.56 84.08 26.67
CA ASP A 35 22.62 85.07 26.88
C ASP A 35 23.99 84.55 26.39
N ALA A 36 25.04 85.37 26.52
CA ALA A 36 26.38 84.97 26.12
C ALA A 36 26.90 83.73 26.86
N GLY A 37 26.50 83.54 28.13
CA GLY A 37 26.84 82.35 28.92
C GLY A 37 26.18 81.09 28.36
N GLY A 38 24.88 81.14 28.10
CA GLY A 38 24.12 80.06 27.47
C GLY A 38 24.62 79.74 26.05
N ALA A 39 25.04 80.74 25.28
CA ALA A 39 25.64 80.53 23.96
C ALA A 39 26.97 79.76 24.05
N LEU A 40 27.86 80.12 24.99
CA LEU A 40 29.12 79.41 25.23
C LEU A 40 28.89 77.97 25.72
N ILE A 41 27.90 77.74 26.59
CA ILE A 41 27.54 76.39 27.05
C ILE A 41 27.06 75.52 25.88
N ARG A 42 26.26 76.07 24.96
CA ARG A 42 25.81 75.35 23.76
C ARG A 42 26.95 75.05 22.79
N ILE A 43 27.87 75.99 22.59
CA ILE A 43 29.10 75.77 21.79
C ILE A 43 29.95 74.66 22.43
N PHE A 44 30.14 74.71 23.74
CA PHE A 44 30.81 73.65 24.49
C PHE A 44 30.11 72.30 24.32
N GLY A 45 28.78 72.26 24.47
CA GLY A 45 27.97 71.06 24.27
C GLY A 45 28.19 70.46 22.88
N ARG A 46 28.30 71.29 21.84
CA ARG A 46 28.57 70.84 20.46
C ARG A 46 29.98 70.25 20.32
N PHE A 47 30.99 70.84 20.94
CA PHE A 47 32.34 70.27 20.93
C PHE A 47 32.42 68.96 21.72
N ALA A 48 31.78 68.91 22.88
CA ALA A 48 31.68 67.70 23.70
C ALA A 48 30.97 66.58 22.94
N GLU A 49 29.89 66.87 22.21
CA GLU A 49 29.20 65.91 21.36
C GLU A 49 30.10 65.32 20.27
N ILE A 50 30.92 66.13 19.59
CA ILE A 50 31.87 65.64 18.57
C ILE A 50 32.89 64.66 19.17
N ILE A 51 33.39 64.97 20.38
CA ILE A 51 34.33 64.09 21.10
C ILE A 51 33.62 62.80 21.53
N LYS A 52 32.41 62.91 22.07
CA LYS A 52 31.55 61.78 22.46
C LYS A 52 31.31 60.85 21.27
N ASP A 53 30.99 61.39 20.10
CA ASP A 53 30.71 60.61 18.90
C ASP A 53 31.96 59.84 18.43
N ARG A 54 33.14 60.44 18.49
CA ARG A 54 34.41 59.74 18.22
C ARG A 54 34.74 58.69 19.28
N LEU A 55 34.49 58.98 20.55
CA LEU A 55 34.68 58.03 21.65
C LEU A 55 33.78 56.80 21.46
N ASN A 56 32.53 57.02 21.04
CA ASN A 56 31.57 55.95 20.75
C ASN A 56 31.96 55.07 19.53
N GLN A 57 32.92 55.48 18.70
CA GLN A 57 33.48 54.64 17.62
C GLN A 57 34.67 53.76 18.07
N VAL A 58 35.24 54.01 19.26
CA VAL A 58 36.40 53.26 19.79
C VAL A 58 36.12 51.77 19.97
N PRO A 59 34.95 51.33 20.47
CA PRO A 59 34.65 49.90 20.59
C PRO A 59 34.70 49.16 19.24
N GLU A 60 34.12 49.75 18.19
CA GLU A 60 34.11 49.18 16.84
C GLU A 60 35.53 49.10 16.26
N LYS A 61 36.33 50.17 16.41
CA LYS A 61 37.75 50.16 16.00
C LYS A 61 38.57 49.10 16.74
N SER A 62 38.33 48.93 18.05
CA SER A 62 39.02 47.94 18.88
C SER A 62 38.64 46.52 18.47
N PHE A 63 37.37 46.30 18.16
CA PHE A 63 36.87 45.02 17.64
C PHE A 63 37.54 44.66 16.30
N LEU A 64 37.55 45.57 15.33
CA LEU A 64 38.24 45.36 14.04
C LEU A 64 39.74 45.11 14.23
N SER A 65 40.39 45.83 15.16
CA SER A 65 41.81 45.63 15.47
C SER A 65 42.08 44.25 16.08
N PHE A 66 41.18 43.75 16.93
CA PHE A 66 41.26 42.40 17.47
C PHE A 66 41.09 41.34 16.38
N LEU A 67 40.12 41.52 15.46
CA LEU A 67 39.94 40.64 14.30
C LEU A 67 41.21 40.56 13.45
N ASN A 68 41.83 41.70 13.15
CA ASN A 68 43.10 41.73 12.41
C ASN A 68 44.24 41.02 13.17
N LEU A 69 44.30 41.17 14.50
CA LEU A 69 45.34 40.54 15.33
C LEU A 69 45.25 39.01 15.34
N ILE A 70 44.04 38.46 15.33
CA ILE A 70 43.82 37.00 15.29
C ILE A 70 43.87 36.44 13.85
N GLY A 71 44.21 37.27 12.86
CA GLY A 71 44.31 36.88 11.46
C GLY A 71 42.95 36.58 10.81
N ALA A 72 41.87 37.21 11.30
CA ALA A 72 40.57 37.10 10.67
C ALA A 72 40.51 38.01 9.43
N ASP A 73 40.55 37.39 8.25
CA ASP A 73 40.35 38.05 6.97
C ASP A 73 38.89 37.92 6.50
N LEU A 74 38.45 38.88 5.70
CA LEU A 74 37.19 38.74 4.96
C LEU A 74 37.34 37.61 3.94
N THR A 75 36.38 36.68 3.93
CA THR A 75 36.34 35.65 2.90
C THR A 75 36.21 36.31 1.53
N PRO A 76 37.05 35.93 0.54
CA PRO A 76 36.95 36.49 -0.80
C PRO A 76 35.59 36.13 -1.42
N ALA A 77 35.22 36.88 -2.46
CA ALA A 77 34.06 36.51 -3.27
C ALA A 77 34.21 35.08 -3.79
N GLN A 78 33.19 34.25 -3.56
CA GLN A 78 33.15 32.88 -4.06
C GLN A 78 32.43 32.86 -5.41
N SER A 79 32.99 32.14 -6.39
CA SER A 79 32.35 31.95 -7.68
C SER A 79 30.99 31.27 -7.51
N ALA A 80 29.98 31.81 -8.19
CA ALA A 80 28.66 31.20 -8.23
C ALA A 80 28.73 29.83 -8.92
N ARG A 81 27.98 28.85 -8.40
CA ARG A 81 27.86 27.51 -8.97
C ARG A 81 26.39 27.19 -9.16
N VAL A 82 26.03 26.75 -10.36
CA VAL A 82 24.65 26.40 -10.72
C VAL A 82 24.61 25.03 -11.40
N PRO A 83 23.60 24.19 -11.12
CA PRO A 83 23.39 22.97 -11.87
C PRO A 83 22.94 23.33 -13.30
N LEU A 84 23.54 22.68 -14.30
CA LEU A 84 23.15 22.80 -15.71
C LEU A 84 22.75 21.43 -16.25
N THR A 85 21.70 21.40 -17.07
CA THR A 85 21.22 20.20 -17.74
C THR A 85 21.50 20.31 -19.24
N PHE A 86 22.33 19.40 -19.76
CA PHE A 86 22.51 19.24 -21.20
C PHE A 86 21.55 18.17 -21.71
N GLN A 87 20.74 18.52 -22.71
CA GLN A 87 19.87 17.57 -23.40
C GLN A 87 20.41 17.30 -24.80
N LEU A 88 20.45 16.03 -25.21
CA LEU A 88 20.71 15.71 -26.61
C LEU A 88 19.56 16.22 -27.47
N ALA A 89 19.89 16.71 -28.67
CA ALA A 89 18.90 16.97 -29.69
C ALA A 89 18.08 15.71 -29.97
N ALA A 90 16.79 15.90 -30.28
CA ALA A 90 15.88 14.79 -30.56
C ALA A 90 16.47 13.86 -31.64
N ASN A 91 16.47 12.56 -31.37
CA ASN A 91 17.00 11.52 -32.24
C ASN A 91 18.51 11.60 -32.55
N SER A 92 19.32 12.22 -31.69
CA SER A 92 20.77 12.17 -31.83
C SER A 92 21.25 10.71 -31.95
N PRO A 93 21.98 10.34 -33.02
CA PRO A 93 22.45 8.97 -33.21
C PRO A 93 23.65 8.63 -32.32
N VAL A 94 24.30 9.64 -31.74
CA VAL A 94 25.52 9.52 -30.93
C VAL A 94 25.35 10.16 -29.56
N ASP A 95 26.10 9.65 -28.58
CA ASP A 95 26.29 10.32 -27.29
C ASP A 95 27.17 11.57 -27.50
N ALA A 96 26.97 12.63 -26.71
CA ALA A 96 27.73 13.88 -26.84
C ALA A 96 28.68 14.07 -25.66
N TYR A 97 29.92 14.45 -25.95
CA TYR A 97 30.92 14.78 -24.94
C TYR A 97 30.98 16.29 -24.73
N VAL A 98 30.82 16.73 -23.48
CA VAL A 98 30.94 18.13 -23.04
C VAL A 98 32.18 18.22 -22.15
N PRO A 99 33.29 18.78 -22.65
CA PRO A 99 34.51 18.94 -21.85
C PRO A 99 34.33 19.90 -20.67
N ALA A 100 35.18 19.77 -19.65
CA ALA A 100 35.39 20.83 -18.67
C ALA A 100 35.84 22.13 -19.37
N GLY A 101 35.40 23.28 -18.86
CA GLY A 101 35.63 24.60 -19.46
C GLY A 101 34.65 24.97 -20.58
N THR A 102 33.61 24.16 -20.82
CA THR A 102 32.54 24.52 -21.78
C THR A 102 31.78 25.72 -21.24
N GLN A 103 31.76 26.81 -22.02
CA GLN A 103 31.13 28.07 -21.63
C GLN A 103 29.63 28.08 -21.89
N VAL A 104 28.87 28.61 -20.93
CA VAL A 104 27.41 28.79 -21.00
C VAL A 104 27.08 30.20 -20.50
N ALA A 105 26.34 30.97 -21.28
CA ALA A 105 25.90 32.31 -20.90
C ALA A 105 24.55 32.27 -20.17
N ALA A 106 24.41 33.11 -19.15
CA ALA A 106 23.15 33.36 -18.46
C ALA A 106 22.84 34.85 -18.51
N THR A 107 21.61 35.20 -18.89
CA THR A 107 21.09 36.57 -18.88
C THR A 107 20.40 36.83 -17.54
N LEU A 108 20.75 37.92 -16.87
CA LEU A 108 20.23 38.25 -15.54
C LEU A 108 18.78 38.78 -15.58
N ASP A 109 18.39 39.47 -16.66
CA ASP A 109 17.03 39.95 -16.95
C ASP A 109 16.82 40.18 -18.46
N GLU A 110 15.57 40.19 -18.94
CA GLU A 110 15.23 40.39 -20.37
C GLU A 110 15.73 41.73 -20.97
N ASN A 111 16.06 42.71 -20.12
CA ASN A 111 16.46 44.06 -20.53
C ASN A 111 17.94 44.38 -20.25
N GLU A 112 18.74 43.43 -19.76
CA GLU A 112 20.18 43.63 -19.56
C GLU A 112 20.97 43.03 -20.73
N GLU A 113 21.91 43.80 -21.28
CA GLU A 113 22.79 43.36 -22.38
C GLU A 113 24.02 42.58 -21.86
N GLU A 114 24.28 42.59 -20.55
CA GLU A 114 25.49 42.01 -19.97
C GLU A 114 25.25 40.54 -19.59
N GLU A 115 25.85 39.62 -20.36
CA GLU A 115 25.77 38.19 -20.12
C GLU A 115 26.81 37.73 -19.10
N VAL A 116 26.38 36.94 -18.11
CA VAL A 116 27.29 36.28 -17.17
C VAL A 116 27.68 34.93 -17.75
N VAL A 117 28.97 34.73 -17.99
CA VAL A 117 29.50 33.46 -18.53
C VAL A 117 29.89 32.53 -17.38
N PHE A 118 29.31 31.33 -17.40
CA PHE A 118 29.69 30.19 -16.58
C PHE A 118 30.51 29.20 -17.39
N GLU A 119 31.27 28.34 -16.73
CA GLU A 119 31.98 27.22 -17.36
C GLU A 119 31.72 25.90 -16.63
N THR A 120 31.72 24.79 -17.37
CA THR A 120 31.61 23.45 -16.78
C THR A 120 32.87 23.09 -16.00
N GLU A 121 32.74 22.63 -14.76
CA GLU A 121 33.91 22.31 -13.93
C GLU A 121 34.52 20.93 -14.20
N ARG A 122 33.76 20.06 -14.86
CA ARG A 122 34.14 18.68 -15.14
C ARG A 122 33.61 18.24 -16.50
N ASP A 123 34.28 17.25 -17.07
CA ASP A 123 33.80 16.55 -18.25
C ASP A 123 32.45 15.87 -17.97
N LEU A 124 31.56 15.91 -18.96
CA LEU A 124 30.24 15.29 -18.93
C LEU A 124 30.00 14.52 -20.23
N LEU A 125 29.55 13.26 -20.12
CA LEU A 125 29.05 12.50 -21.26
C LEU A 125 27.51 12.54 -21.22
N VAL A 126 26.91 13.15 -22.24
CA VAL A 126 25.46 13.21 -22.43
C VAL A 126 25.05 11.99 -23.24
N THR A 127 24.47 10.99 -22.57
CA THR A 127 24.14 9.69 -23.17
C THR A 127 22.76 9.69 -23.83
N ARG A 128 22.54 8.79 -24.79
CA ARG A 128 21.21 8.49 -25.36
C ARG A 128 20.31 7.65 -24.44
N ALA A 129 20.82 7.19 -23.29
CA ALA A 129 20.04 6.39 -22.36
C ALA A 129 18.85 7.20 -21.83
N LYS A 130 17.66 6.62 -21.91
CA LYS A 130 16.44 7.23 -21.38
C LYS A 130 16.00 6.44 -20.16
N LEU A 131 15.61 7.15 -19.11
CA LEU A 131 14.87 6.56 -18.01
C LEU A 131 13.52 6.11 -18.57
N MET A 132 13.30 4.81 -18.65
CA MET A 132 12.13 4.25 -19.33
C MET A 132 10.94 4.07 -18.38
N GLN A 133 11.19 3.64 -17.16
CA GLN A 133 10.17 3.37 -16.16
C GLN A 133 10.70 3.57 -14.75
N VAL A 134 9.87 4.14 -13.86
CA VAL A 134 10.13 4.29 -12.43
C VAL A 134 8.93 3.78 -11.66
N TYR A 135 9.16 2.74 -10.88
CA TYR A 135 8.16 2.16 -9.99
C TYR A 135 8.72 2.11 -8.57
N ALA A 136 7.85 2.38 -7.59
CA ALA A 136 8.14 2.14 -6.18
C ALA A 136 7.13 1.17 -5.61
N ARG A 137 7.58 0.36 -4.65
CA ARG A 137 6.71 -0.49 -3.84
C ARG A 137 6.96 -0.16 -2.38
N ALA A 138 5.88 -0.01 -1.64
CA ALA A 138 5.92 0.36 -0.24
C ALA A 138 4.82 -0.35 0.52
N PHE A 139 4.94 -0.31 1.84
CA PHE A 139 3.89 -0.74 2.74
C PHE A 139 3.47 0.49 3.56
N ASP A 140 2.21 0.88 3.45
CA ASP A 140 1.66 2.00 4.20
C ASP A 140 1.29 1.50 5.60
N GLU A 141 2.03 1.89 6.63
CA GLU A 141 1.77 1.39 7.99
C GLU A 141 0.46 1.90 8.60
N VAL A 142 -0.08 3.02 8.11
CA VAL A 142 -1.28 3.68 8.63
C VAL A 142 -2.52 3.01 8.08
N ARG A 143 -2.55 2.80 6.76
CA ARG A 143 -3.62 2.02 6.10
C ARG A 143 -3.41 0.52 6.29
N ASP A 144 -2.14 0.12 6.46
CA ASP A 144 -1.64 -1.24 6.59
C ASP A 144 -2.11 -2.06 5.39
N GLU A 145 -1.59 -1.60 4.25
CA GLU A 145 -1.82 -2.05 2.87
C GLU A 145 -0.51 -1.96 2.08
N ASP A 146 -0.27 -2.92 1.19
CA ASP A 146 0.80 -2.81 0.19
C ASP A 146 0.41 -1.78 -0.87
N GLN A 147 1.38 -0.99 -1.31
CA GLN A 147 1.19 0.06 -2.29
C GLN A 147 2.23 -0.03 -3.41
N VAL A 148 1.81 0.44 -4.58
CA VAL A 148 2.66 0.64 -5.76
C VAL A 148 2.54 2.11 -6.19
N GLY A 149 3.65 2.68 -6.66
CA GLY A 149 3.71 4.02 -7.20
C GLY A 149 4.29 4.01 -8.60
N HIS A 150 3.62 4.67 -9.54
CA HIS A 150 4.03 4.74 -10.95
C HIS A 150 4.56 6.15 -11.26
N TYR A 151 5.86 6.36 -11.07
CA TYR A 151 6.48 7.69 -11.10
C TYR A 151 7.24 8.01 -12.39
N THR A 152 7.11 7.19 -13.42
CA THR A 152 7.81 7.37 -14.70
C THR A 152 7.61 8.77 -15.27
N ALA A 153 6.35 9.23 -15.41
CA ALA A 153 6.05 10.51 -16.05
C ALA A 153 6.67 11.70 -15.28
N VAL A 154 6.58 11.66 -13.95
CA VAL A 154 7.13 12.71 -13.07
C VAL A 154 8.67 12.65 -13.09
N ALA A 155 9.26 11.46 -12.95
CA ALA A 155 10.71 11.28 -12.95
C ALA A 155 11.38 11.62 -14.29
N THR A 156 10.66 11.53 -15.41
CA THR A 156 11.15 11.93 -16.74
C THR A 156 10.80 13.37 -17.11
N GLY A 157 10.10 14.12 -16.25
CA GLY A 157 9.65 15.48 -16.56
C GLY A 157 8.61 15.54 -17.70
N ALA A 158 7.92 14.44 -17.99
CA ALA A 158 6.88 14.40 -19.04
C ALA A 158 5.59 15.12 -18.60
N VAL A 159 5.44 15.41 -17.32
CA VAL A 159 4.29 16.15 -16.75
C VAL A 159 4.40 17.67 -16.99
N VAL A 160 5.54 18.17 -17.45
CA VAL A 160 5.84 19.62 -17.56
C VAL A 160 5.04 20.31 -18.69
N GLU A 161 4.30 19.59 -19.54
CA GLU A 161 3.45 20.20 -20.58
C GLU A 161 2.26 21.02 -20.04
N THR A 162 1.86 20.87 -18.77
CA THR A 162 0.73 21.62 -18.18
C THR A 162 1.12 22.81 -17.30
N GLY A 163 2.42 23.12 -17.16
CA GLY A 163 2.88 24.25 -16.34
C GLY A 163 2.68 24.06 -14.83
N GLU A 164 2.39 22.84 -14.38
CA GLU A 164 2.40 22.50 -12.96
C GLU A 164 3.84 22.31 -12.45
N PRO A 165 4.15 22.73 -11.21
CA PRO A 165 5.48 22.63 -10.65
C PRO A 165 5.96 21.18 -10.60
N ASP A 166 7.28 20.99 -10.62
CA ASP A 166 7.98 19.70 -10.45
C ASP A 166 7.48 19.03 -9.15
N VAL A 167 6.49 18.14 -9.26
CA VAL A 167 5.82 17.57 -8.10
C VAL A 167 6.75 16.51 -7.49
N PRO A 168 7.21 16.67 -6.24
CA PRO A 168 8.02 15.64 -5.60
C PRO A 168 7.18 14.37 -5.44
N PHE A 169 7.75 13.22 -5.80
CA PHE A 169 7.14 11.91 -5.58
C PHE A 169 7.88 11.14 -4.48
N PRO A 170 7.20 10.25 -3.73
CA PRO A 170 7.84 9.48 -2.67
C PRO A 170 8.74 8.40 -3.26
N TYR A 171 10.00 8.37 -2.84
CA TYR A 171 11.01 7.46 -3.39
C TYR A 171 10.86 6.00 -2.94
N PHE A 172 10.26 5.77 -1.76
CA PHE A 172 9.87 4.45 -1.23
C PHE A 172 8.42 4.48 -0.71
N GLY A 173 7.54 5.18 -1.42
CA GLY A 173 6.10 5.21 -1.17
C GLY A 173 5.34 4.74 -2.39
N GLY A 174 4.08 4.36 -2.20
CA GLY A 174 3.12 4.23 -3.28
C GLY A 174 1.92 5.12 -3.01
N ASP A 175 1.12 5.36 -4.02
CA ASP A 175 -0.12 6.12 -3.96
C ASP A 175 -1.34 5.24 -4.28
N GLU A 176 -1.11 4.08 -4.89
CA GLU A 176 -2.14 3.11 -5.25
C GLU A 176 -1.97 1.79 -4.47
N PRO A 177 -3.05 1.16 -3.97
CA PRO A 177 -2.97 -0.18 -3.38
C PRO A 177 -2.47 -1.23 -4.39
N MET A 178 -1.59 -2.12 -3.93
CA MET A 178 -1.05 -3.19 -4.74
C MET A 178 -2.06 -4.33 -4.91
N VAL A 179 -2.47 -4.56 -6.16
CA VAL A 179 -3.40 -5.62 -6.53
C VAL A 179 -2.66 -6.92 -6.86
N HIS A 180 -3.24 -8.06 -6.48
CA HIS A 180 -2.63 -9.37 -6.69
C HIS A 180 -3.38 -10.13 -7.80
N TYR A 181 -2.62 -10.65 -8.77
CA TYR A 181 -3.15 -11.36 -9.94
C TYR A 181 -2.53 -12.74 -10.10
N LEU A 182 -3.35 -13.71 -10.51
CA LEU A 182 -2.94 -15.00 -11.04
C LEU A 182 -3.42 -15.09 -12.49
N TYR A 183 -2.51 -15.36 -13.41
CA TYR A 183 -2.82 -15.54 -14.82
C TYR A 183 -2.79 -17.03 -15.18
N ILE A 184 -3.80 -17.48 -15.91
CA ILE A 184 -3.96 -18.86 -16.38
C ILE A 184 -4.13 -18.81 -17.89
N ALA A 185 -3.26 -19.52 -18.62
CA ALA A 185 -3.42 -19.79 -20.04
C ALA A 185 -3.39 -21.29 -20.29
N CYS A 186 -4.20 -21.73 -21.24
CA CYS A 186 -4.25 -23.13 -21.69
C CYS A 186 -4.70 -23.14 -23.14
N ASP A 187 -3.78 -23.00 -24.08
CA ASP A 187 -4.10 -22.72 -25.48
C ASP A 187 -5.03 -23.76 -26.13
N THR A 188 -4.88 -25.04 -25.76
CA THR A 188 -5.71 -26.12 -26.29
C THR A 188 -7.18 -26.06 -25.84
N LEU A 189 -7.46 -25.49 -24.65
CA LEU A 189 -8.81 -25.44 -24.07
C LEU A 189 -9.41 -24.03 -24.06
N LEU A 190 -8.57 -23.02 -23.87
CA LEU A 190 -8.96 -21.62 -23.76
C LEU A 190 -8.90 -20.88 -25.10
N GLY A 191 -8.42 -21.51 -26.19
CA GLY A 191 -8.60 -21.01 -27.57
C GLY A 191 -10.04 -21.12 -28.07
N LEU A 192 -11.00 -20.61 -27.29
CA LEU A 192 -12.43 -20.76 -27.52
C LEU A 192 -12.86 -20.03 -28.81
N LYS A 193 -13.60 -20.73 -29.67
CA LYS A 193 -14.18 -20.16 -30.90
C LYS A 193 -15.60 -19.64 -30.70
N GLU A 194 -16.33 -20.25 -29.77
CA GLU A 194 -17.71 -19.92 -29.41
C GLU A 194 -17.82 -19.83 -27.88
N PRO A 195 -18.78 -19.05 -27.36
CA PRO A 195 -19.02 -18.98 -25.93
C PRO A 195 -19.34 -20.35 -25.32
N THR A 196 -18.68 -20.69 -24.20
CA THR A 196 -18.92 -21.95 -23.49
C THR A 196 -18.58 -21.81 -22.01
N ASP A 197 -19.12 -22.67 -21.16
CA ASP A 197 -18.74 -22.66 -19.75
C ASP A 197 -17.28 -23.13 -19.59
N VAL A 198 -16.55 -22.56 -18.65
CA VAL A 198 -15.18 -22.98 -18.31
C VAL A 198 -15.13 -23.28 -16.83
N THR A 199 -14.69 -24.49 -16.46
CA THR A 199 -14.49 -24.87 -15.06
C THR A 199 -13.01 -24.87 -14.73
N ILE A 200 -12.63 -24.11 -13.70
CA ILE A 200 -11.30 -24.08 -13.09
C ILE A 200 -11.40 -24.82 -11.76
N GLN A 201 -10.60 -25.86 -11.59
CA GLN A 201 -10.43 -26.57 -10.33
C GLN A 201 -9.08 -26.20 -9.73
N ILE A 202 -9.08 -25.64 -8.52
CA ILE A 202 -7.88 -25.29 -7.77
C ILE A 202 -7.83 -26.16 -6.52
N ALA A 203 -6.99 -27.19 -6.55
CA ALA A 203 -6.66 -28.00 -5.38
C ALA A 203 -5.71 -27.21 -4.47
N ALA A 204 -6.02 -27.15 -3.18
CA ALA A 204 -5.20 -26.45 -2.20
C ALA A 204 -5.32 -27.12 -0.84
N ASP A 205 -4.29 -27.03 0.01
CA ASP A 205 -4.27 -27.58 1.37
C ASP A 205 -5.47 -27.14 2.25
N ASN A 206 -6.09 -26.00 1.94
CA ASN A 206 -7.33 -25.53 2.55
C ASN A 206 -8.24 -24.81 1.53
N ALA A 207 -8.99 -25.59 0.75
CA ALA A 207 -9.90 -25.06 -0.26
C ALA A 207 -11.05 -24.20 0.30
N GLN A 208 -11.54 -24.49 1.50
CA GLN A 208 -12.58 -23.67 2.16
C GLN A 208 -12.07 -22.27 2.47
N ARG A 209 -10.81 -22.15 2.91
CA ARG A 209 -10.17 -20.85 3.12
C ARG A 209 -9.95 -20.12 1.81
N LEU A 210 -9.48 -20.81 0.77
CA LEU A 210 -9.33 -20.22 -0.56
C LEU A 210 -10.65 -19.65 -1.08
N ALA A 211 -11.74 -20.41 -0.94
CA ALA A 211 -13.08 -20.01 -1.36
C ALA A 211 -13.65 -18.81 -0.56
N SER A 212 -13.10 -18.52 0.62
CA SER A 212 -13.52 -17.38 1.44
C SER A 212 -12.94 -16.05 0.97
N TYR A 213 -11.89 -16.07 0.13
CA TYR A 213 -11.30 -14.84 -0.40
C TYR A 213 -12.15 -14.25 -1.54
N PRO A 214 -12.25 -12.92 -1.65
CA PRO A 214 -12.97 -12.28 -2.75
C PRO A 214 -12.11 -12.37 -4.00
N LEU A 215 -12.38 -13.39 -4.82
CA LEU A 215 -11.71 -13.63 -6.09
C LEU A 215 -12.59 -13.15 -7.24
N HIS A 216 -12.04 -12.29 -8.09
CA HIS A 216 -12.68 -11.79 -9.30
C HIS A 216 -12.00 -12.42 -10.52
N TYR A 217 -12.81 -12.83 -11.50
CA TYR A 217 -12.33 -13.52 -12.69
C TYR A 217 -12.50 -12.59 -13.88
N ALA A 218 -11.52 -12.58 -14.78
CA ALA A 218 -11.56 -11.79 -16.00
C ALA A 218 -10.97 -12.56 -17.18
N THR A 219 -11.39 -12.20 -18.38
CA THR A 219 -10.83 -12.68 -19.65
C THR A 219 -10.09 -11.55 -20.34
N TRP A 220 -9.07 -11.90 -21.11
CA TRP A 220 -8.43 -10.92 -21.98
C TRP A 220 -9.25 -10.70 -23.25
N ASP A 221 -9.60 -9.45 -23.53
CA ASP A 221 -10.19 -9.07 -24.81
C ASP A 221 -9.15 -8.38 -25.70
N LYS A 222 -8.87 -9.05 -26.83
CA LYS A 222 -7.93 -8.57 -27.84
C LYS A 222 -8.44 -7.36 -28.61
N GLU A 223 -9.75 -7.18 -28.73
CA GLU A 223 -10.32 -6.09 -29.52
C GLU A 223 -10.23 -4.76 -28.77
N SER A 224 -10.48 -4.77 -27.46
CA SER A 224 -10.33 -3.60 -26.59
C SER A 224 -8.96 -3.46 -25.92
N ASP A 225 -8.08 -4.49 -26.03
CA ASP A 225 -6.77 -4.56 -25.36
C ASP A 225 -6.88 -4.42 -23.83
N GLN A 226 -7.93 -5.01 -23.25
CA GLN A 226 -8.30 -4.85 -21.85
C GLN A 226 -8.80 -6.15 -21.21
N TRP A 227 -8.76 -6.19 -19.88
CA TRP A 227 -9.36 -7.27 -19.10
C TRP A 227 -10.86 -7.03 -18.90
N LEU A 228 -11.68 -7.98 -19.36
CA LEU A 228 -13.13 -7.99 -19.15
C LEU A 228 -13.48 -8.86 -17.94
N THR A 229 -13.89 -8.22 -16.84
CA THR A 229 -14.30 -8.88 -15.60
C THR A 229 -15.65 -9.57 -15.76
N PHE A 230 -15.77 -10.81 -15.30
CA PHE A 230 -17.04 -11.52 -15.24
C PHE A 230 -17.97 -10.89 -14.20
N GLU A 231 -19.25 -10.77 -14.55
CA GLU A 231 -20.30 -10.50 -13.57
C GLU A 231 -20.40 -11.63 -12.55
N GLU A 232 -20.66 -11.30 -11.28
CA GLU A 232 -20.77 -12.29 -10.20
C GLU A 232 -21.84 -13.35 -10.48
N SER A 233 -22.91 -12.99 -11.20
CA SER A 233 -23.99 -13.91 -11.61
C SER A 233 -23.51 -15.05 -12.52
N ARG A 234 -22.39 -14.84 -13.23
CA ARG A 234 -21.78 -15.79 -14.17
C ARG A 234 -20.66 -16.61 -13.54
N VAL A 235 -20.31 -16.34 -12.29
CA VAL A 235 -19.27 -17.08 -11.56
C VAL A 235 -19.93 -17.97 -10.51
N ARG A 236 -19.76 -19.27 -10.64
CA ARG A 236 -20.25 -20.26 -9.67
C ARG A 236 -19.08 -20.95 -9.01
N ALA A 237 -18.90 -20.71 -7.72
CA ALA A 237 -17.83 -21.31 -6.94
C ALA A 237 -18.38 -22.32 -5.93
N ALA A 238 -17.77 -23.49 -5.85
CA ALA A 238 -18.09 -24.52 -4.86
C ALA A 238 -16.82 -25.27 -4.42
N VAL A 239 -16.76 -25.66 -3.15
CA VAL A 239 -15.68 -26.49 -2.65
C VAL A 239 -16.12 -27.95 -2.68
N VAL A 240 -15.33 -28.80 -3.35
CA VAL A 240 -15.55 -30.24 -3.44
C VAL A 240 -14.28 -30.94 -2.98
N GLY A 241 -14.35 -31.67 -1.86
CA GLY A 241 -13.17 -32.25 -1.23
C GLY A 241 -12.16 -31.16 -0.84
N ASN A 242 -10.94 -31.26 -1.39
CA ASN A 242 -9.84 -30.32 -1.16
C ASN A 242 -9.61 -29.35 -2.33
N ALA A 243 -10.62 -29.13 -3.18
CA ALA A 243 -10.51 -28.25 -4.33
C ALA A 243 -11.64 -27.23 -4.41
N LEU A 244 -11.29 -26.01 -4.82
CA LEU A 244 -12.23 -24.97 -5.22
C LEU A 244 -12.54 -25.15 -6.71
N HIS A 245 -13.80 -25.44 -7.03
CA HIS A 245 -14.31 -25.50 -8.39
C HIS A 245 -15.02 -24.20 -8.73
N VAL A 246 -14.54 -23.50 -9.75
CA VAL A 246 -15.09 -22.24 -10.24
C VAL A 246 -15.54 -22.44 -11.67
N THR A 247 -16.85 -22.34 -11.91
CA THR A 247 -17.42 -22.35 -13.24
C THR A 247 -17.71 -20.92 -13.68
N LEU A 248 -17.07 -20.52 -14.78
CA LEU A 248 -17.29 -19.28 -15.49
C LEU A 248 -18.29 -19.57 -16.61
N ALA A 249 -19.55 -19.17 -16.41
CA ALA A 249 -20.61 -19.45 -17.36
C ALA A 249 -20.48 -18.58 -18.61
N ASP A 250 -20.76 -19.15 -19.79
CA ASP A 250 -20.79 -18.46 -21.09
C ASP A 250 -19.47 -17.75 -21.46
N CYS A 251 -18.32 -18.27 -21.00
CA CYS A 251 -17.01 -17.66 -21.23
C CYS A 251 -16.82 -17.29 -22.71
N PRO A 252 -16.53 -16.02 -23.04
CA PRO A 252 -16.44 -15.59 -24.42
C PRO A 252 -15.26 -16.26 -25.15
N PRO A 253 -15.27 -16.26 -26.49
CA PRO A 253 -14.14 -16.68 -27.31
C PRO A 253 -12.85 -15.95 -26.89
N LEU A 254 -11.78 -16.69 -26.57
CA LEU A 254 -10.49 -16.08 -26.20
C LEU A 254 -9.50 -16.29 -27.35
N LYS A 255 -9.13 -15.18 -27.98
CA LYS A 255 -8.11 -15.17 -29.02
C LYS A 255 -6.73 -15.21 -28.38
N ALA A 256 -5.84 -16.02 -28.94
CA ALA A 256 -4.43 -16.02 -28.57
C ALA A 256 -3.87 -14.58 -28.63
N SER A 257 -3.37 -14.14 -27.47
CA SER A 257 -2.85 -12.78 -27.26
C SER A 257 -1.61 -12.83 -26.36
N PRO A 258 -0.66 -11.89 -26.52
CA PRO A 258 0.53 -11.83 -25.70
C PRO A 258 0.24 -11.20 -24.33
N VAL A 259 0.45 -11.95 -23.25
CA VAL A 259 0.56 -11.40 -21.88
C VAL A 259 1.97 -11.69 -21.39
N ASN A 260 2.72 -10.64 -21.06
CA ASN A 260 4.14 -10.71 -20.68
C ASN A 260 5.03 -11.51 -21.67
N GLY A 261 4.72 -11.41 -22.97
CA GLY A 261 5.48 -12.07 -24.03
C GLY A 261 5.13 -13.55 -24.27
N VAL A 262 4.12 -14.09 -23.57
CA VAL A 262 3.57 -15.43 -23.81
C VAL A 262 2.24 -15.29 -24.54
N GLU A 263 2.11 -15.95 -25.69
CA GLU A 263 0.86 -16.02 -26.45
C GLU A 263 -0.07 -17.06 -25.82
N GLY A 264 -1.36 -16.73 -25.69
CA GLY A 264 -2.36 -17.71 -25.26
C GLY A 264 -3.76 -17.14 -25.05
N GLY A 265 -4.72 -18.03 -24.77
CA GLY A 265 -6.06 -17.64 -24.31
C GLY A 265 -6.04 -17.43 -22.79
N TRP A 266 -6.20 -16.19 -22.33
CA TRP A 266 -5.90 -15.83 -20.94
C TRP A 266 -7.15 -15.64 -20.07
N LEU A 267 -7.08 -16.25 -18.88
CA LEU A 267 -7.91 -15.95 -17.73
C LEU A 267 -7.05 -15.27 -16.66
N ARG A 268 -7.62 -14.27 -15.98
CA ARG A 268 -7.02 -13.61 -14.83
C ARG A 268 -7.91 -13.80 -13.62
N VAL A 269 -7.31 -14.24 -12.52
CA VAL A 269 -7.90 -14.21 -11.19
C VAL A 269 -7.29 -13.05 -10.44
N GLN A 270 -8.13 -12.13 -9.95
CA GLN A 270 -7.74 -11.00 -9.14
C GLN A 270 -8.22 -11.21 -7.71
N LEU A 271 -7.34 -11.00 -6.75
CA LEU A 271 -7.72 -10.92 -5.35
C LEU A 271 -8.22 -9.49 -5.04
N GLY A 272 -9.43 -9.39 -4.47
CA GLY A 272 -10.05 -8.14 -4.05
C GLY A 272 -9.64 -7.65 -2.66
N LEU A 273 -8.49 -8.08 -2.13
CA LEU A 273 -7.96 -7.67 -0.82
C LEU A 273 -6.49 -7.24 -0.94
N PRO A 274 -6.07 -6.20 -0.20
CA PRO A 274 -4.66 -5.97 0.06
C PRO A 274 -4.11 -7.10 0.96
N MET A 275 -2.85 -7.49 0.74
CA MET A 275 -2.17 -8.51 1.56
C MET A 275 -0.87 -7.96 2.18
N PRO A 276 -0.98 -7.00 3.12
CA PRO A 276 0.18 -6.45 3.83
C PRO A 276 1.02 -7.50 4.57
N PRO A 277 2.32 -7.26 4.84
CA PRO A 277 3.17 -8.21 5.55
C PRO A 277 2.65 -8.52 6.97
N ALA A 278 2.82 -9.77 7.42
CA ALA A 278 2.45 -10.16 8.78
C ALA A 278 3.10 -9.23 9.83
N LYS A 279 2.32 -8.82 10.84
CA LYS A 279 2.76 -7.86 11.87
C LYS A 279 2.45 -8.37 13.27
N SER A 280 3.36 -8.11 14.21
CA SER A 280 3.21 -8.39 15.64
C SER A 280 3.19 -7.12 16.47
N GLY A 281 2.69 -7.20 17.69
CA GLY A 281 2.67 -6.07 18.63
C GLY A 281 1.54 -5.08 18.37
N LEU A 282 0.44 -5.54 17.78
CA LEU A 282 -0.75 -4.72 17.60
C LEU A 282 -1.38 -4.42 18.95
N THR A 283 -1.91 -3.21 19.11
CA THR A 283 -2.51 -2.77 20.37
C THR A 283 -4.01 -3.03 20.37
N LEU A 284 -4.51 -3.52 21.50
CA LEU A 284 -5.93 -3.44 21.83
C LEU A 284 -6.21 -2.09 22.49
N GLU A 285 -7.28 -1.41 22.09
CA GLU A 285 -7.63 -0.11 22.67
C GLU A 285 -8.52 -0.26 23.91
N ALA A 286 -9.36 -1.30 23.92
CA ALA A 286 -10.41 -1.43 24.92
C ALA A 286 -10.64 -2.87 25.38
N ILE A 287 -11.14 -2.98 26.61
CA ILE A 287 -11.54 -4.23 27.25
C ILE A 287 -12.86 -4.00 28.00
N ALA A 288 -13.76 -4.99 28.02
CA ALA A 288 -15.03 -4.86 28.73
C ALA A 288 -15.55 -6.20 29.28
N ILE A 289 -16.32 -6.13 30.37
CA ILE A 289 -17.25 -7.19 30.81
C ILE A 289 -18.67 -6.62 30.80
N ASN A 290 -18.85 -5.51 31.52
CA ASN A 290 -20.10 -4.76 31.59
C ASN A 290 -20.03 -3.42 30.84
N LYS A 291 -18.95 -2.67 31.05
CA LYS A 291 -18.70 -1.37 30.43
C LYS A 291 -17.28 -1.33 29.85
N PRO A 292 -17.08 -0.73 28.67
CA PRO A 292 -15.74 -0.53 28.13
C PRO A 292 -14.85 0.32 29.02
N THR A 293 -13.58 -0.09 29.12
CA THR A 293 -12.48 0.64 29.74
C THR A 293 -11.25 0.55 28.85
N ALA A 294 -10.28 1.45 29.05
CA ALA A 294 -8.99 1.38 28.38
C ALA A 294 -8.34 0.03 28.64
N TYR A 295 -7.68 -0.52 27.61
CA TYR A 295 -6.96 -1.78 27.74
C TYR A 295 -5.92 -1.70 28.87
N LYS A 296 -6.03 -2.61 29.84
CA LYS A 296 -5.12 -2.75 30.98
C LYS A 296 -5.08 -4.20 31.44
N MET A 297 -3.88 -4.67 31.76
CA MET A 297 -3.61 -6.00 32.29
C MET A 297 -2.94 -5.92 33.69
N PRO A 298 -3.05 -6.95 34.54
CA PRO A 298 -3.81 -8.18 34.33
C PRO A 298 -5.34 -7.97 34.36
N TYR A 299 -6.09 -8.95 33.87
CA TYR A 299 -7.55 -8.87 33.79
C TYR A 299 -8.21 -10.22 34.06
N GLU A 300 -9.32 -10.22 34.80
CA GLU A 300 -10.14 -11.42 35.11
C GLU A 300 -11.38 -11.43 34.21
N PRO A 301 -11.39 -12.19 33.09
CA PRO A 301 -12.49 -12.13 32.12
C PRO A 301 -13.80 -12.76 32.62
N PHE A 302 -13.72 -13.69 33.59
CA PHE A 302 -14.85 -14.44 34.12
C PHE A 302 -14.73 -14.60 35.63
N ASN A 303 -15.85 -14.80 36.33
CA ASN A 303 -15.89 -14.96 37.78
C ASN A 303 -15.99 -16.44 38.19
N ASN A 304 -15.60 -16.72 39.44
CA ASN A 304 -15.77 -18.04 40.05
C ASN A 304 -17.25 -18.45 40.11
N ASN A 305 -17.53 -19.68 39.71
CA ASN A 305 -18.84 -20.35 39.81
C ASN A 305 -19.99 -19.57 39.14
N GLN A 306 -19.69 -18.74 38.14
CA GLN A 306 -20.68 -18.01 37.36
C GLN A 306 -20.72 -18.54 35.92
N THR A 307 -21.93 -18.78 35.41
CA THR A 307 -22.19 -19.18 34.02
C THR A 307 -22.58 -17.99 33.16
N GLY A 308 -22.27 -18.04 31.85
CA GLY A 308 -22.75 -17.06 30.87
C GLY A 308 -22.03 -15.70 30.92
N GLY A 309 -20.83 -15.67 31.49
CA GLY A 309 -19.97 -14.47 31.49
C GLY A 309 -19.59 -14.05 30.07
N ARG A 310 -19.47 -12.74 29.85
CA ARG A 310 -19.07 -12.14 28.57
C ARG A 310 -17.90 -11.21 28.79
N PHE A 311 -16.90 -11.37 27.95
CA PHE A 311 -15.67 -10.62 27.94
C PHE A 311 -15.50 -10.04 26.53
N TYR A 312 -15.09 -8.78 26.41
CA TYR A 312 -14.97 -8.10 25.14
C TYR A 312 -13.57 -7.52 24.96
N LEU A 313 -13.03 -7.68 23.76
CA LEU A 313 -11.82 -7.03 23.29
C LEU A 313 -12.20 -6.02 22.20
N GLY A 314 -11.75 -4.79 22.33
CA GLY A 314 -11.82 -3.76 21.30
C GLY A 314 -10.45 -3.53 20.69
N GLY A 315 -10.33 -3.69 19.38
CA GLY A 315 -9.12 -3.35 18.64
C GLY A 315 -9.44 -3.03 17.19
N GLU A 316 -9.38 -1.76 16.81
CA GLU A 316 -9.64 -1.31 15.45
C GLU A 316 -8.60 -1.86 14.50
N THR A 317 -7.31 -1.64 14.79
CA THR A 317 -6.19 -2.10 13.97
C THR A 317 -5.98 -3.62 14.10
N ALA A 318 -6.13 -4.15 15.32
CA ALA A 318 -5.99 -5.57 15.62
C ALA A 318 -6.95 -6.47 14.82
N PHE A 319 -8.17 -5.99 14.53
CA PHE A 319 -9.20 -6.76 13.84
C PHE A 319 -9.54 -6.20 12.44
N LEU A 320 -8.67 -5.38 11.85
CA LEU A 320 -8.91 -4.71 10.56
C LEU A 320 -8.72 -5.63 9.35
N ARG A 321 -7.73 -6.54 9.41
CA ARG A 321 -7.22 -7.29 8.25
C ARG A 321 -8.20 -8.37 7.77
N ARG A 322 -9.09 -7.98 6.86
CA ARG A 322 -10.06 -8.86 6.20
C ARG A 322 -9.38 -10.11 5.65
N GLY A 323 -9.86 -11.30 6.01
CA GLY A 323 -9.32 -12.58 5.52
C GLY A 323 -8.01 -13.04 6.18
N ALA A 324 -7.37 -12.22 7.01
CA ALA A 324 -6.22 -12.64 7.80
C ALA A 324 -6.63 -13.48 9.01
N THR A 325 -5.66 -14.18 9.59
CA THR A 325 -5.80 -14.81 10.91
C THR A 325 -5.18 -13.88 11.94
N VAL A 326 -5.97 -13.41 12.91
CA VAL A 326 -5.44 -12.70 14.08
C VAL A 326 -5.08 -13.72 15.15
N ASN A 327 -3.87 -13.58 15.69
CA ASN A 327 -3.30 -14.41 16.73
C ASN A 327 -3.32 -13.62 18.04
N LEU A 328 -3.94 -14.20 19.07
CA LEU A 328 -3.91 -13.72 20.44
C LEU A 328 -3.06 -14.67 21.27
N ASP A 329 -1.82 -14.30 21.55
CA ASP A 329 -0.93 -15.06 22.42
C ASP A 329 -1.23 -14.70 23.89
N ILE A 330 -1.85 -15.64 24.61
CA ILE A 330 -2.36 -15.46 25.96
C ILE A 330 -1.36 -16.00 26.98
N THR A 331 -0.93 -15.13 27.89
CA THR A 331 -0.21 -15.52 29.12
C THR A 331 -1.12 -15.29 30.31
N LEU A 332 -1.32 -16.32 31.11
CA LEU A 332 -2.13 -16.31 32.31
C LEU A 332 -1.24 -16.11 33.54
N ASP A 333 -1.63 -15.18 34.41
CA ASP A 333 -1.08 -15.07 35.76
C ASP A 333 -1.70 -16.14 36.67
N GLN A 334 -2.96 -16.51 36.38
CA GLN A 334 -3.66 -17.62 37.01
C GLN A 334 -4.44 -18.42 35.97
N ALA A 335 -4.17 -19.73 35.89
CA ALA A 335 -4.93 -20.63 35.03
C ALA A 335 -6.34 -20.89 35.59
N GLY A 336 -7.33 -20.92 34.69
CA GLY A 336 -8.69 -21.30 35.06
C GLY A 336 -8.80 -22.80 35.38
N VAL A 337 -9.60 -23.16 36.37
CA VAL A 337 -9.94 -24.55 36.69
C VAL A 337 -11.42 -24.80 36.41
N THR A 338 -11.70 -25.65 35.44
CA THR A 338 -13.06 -25.97 34.97
C THR A 338 -13.20 -27.44 34.60
N LYS A 339 -14.43 -27.94 34.54
CA LYS A 339 -14.77 -29.28 34.03
C LYS A 339 -15.39 -29.24 32.63
N ASP A 340 -16.03 -28.13 32.28
CA ASP A 340 -16.93 -28.02 31.14
C ASP A 340 -16.89 -26.64 30.46
N ALA A 341 -16.08 -25.69 30.93
CA ALA A 341 -16.07 -24.37 30.34
C ALA A 341 -15.49 -24.37 28.93
N SER A 342 -16.21 -23.74 28.01
CA SER A 342 -15.79 -23.53 26.63
C SER A 342 -16.04 -22.09 26.21
N LEU A 343 -15.22 -21.60 25.28
CA LEU A 343 -15.28 -20.22 24.84
C LEU A 343 -15.92 -20.14 23.45
N ALA A 344 -16.92 -19.27 23.31
CA ALA A 344 -17.52 -18.91 22.04
C ALA A 344 -17.11 -17.49 21.66
N PHE A 345 -16.58 -17.33 20.45
CA PHE A 345 -16.11 -16.06 19.93
C PHE A 345 -17.10 -15.51 18.92
N ASN A 346 -17.42 -14.22 19.05
CA ASN A 346 -18.29 -13.52 18.15
C ASN A 346 -17.71 -12.14 17.80
N TYR A 347 -18.05 -11.64 16.62
CA TYR A 347 -17.77 -10.26 16.25
C TYR A 347 -19.08 -9.48 16.09
N ASN A 348 -19.00 -8.16 16.31
CA ASN A 348 -20.13 -7.28 16.03
C ASN A 348 -20.14 -6.88 14.55
N ALA A 349 -21.15 -7.33 13.81
CA ALA A 349 -21.34 -7.04 12.40
C ALA A 349 -22.27 -5.84 12.14
N ALA A 350 -22.76 -5.20 13.20
CA ALA A 350 -23.72 -4.10 13.09
C ALA A 350 -23.13 -2.87 12.39
N THR A 351 -23.98 -2.09 11.75
CA THR A 351 -23.68 -0.74 11.27
C THR A 351 -24.27 0.28 12.25
N GLY A 352 -23.45 1.19 12.77
CA GLY A 352 -23.88 2.20 13.73
C GLY A 352 -23.99 1.70 15.17
N SER A 353 -25.05 2.08 15.89
CA SER A 353 -25.23 1.82 17.34
C SER A 353 -25.99 0.53 17.67
N SER A 354 -26.37 -0.26 16.66
CA SER A 354 -27.04 -1.56 16.86
C SER A 354 -26.04 -2.67 17.23
N GLN A 355 -26.53 -3.83 17.68
CA GLN A 355 -25.70 -5.01 17.93
C GLN A 355 -26.14 -6.17 17.03
N ALA A 356 -25.19 -6.76 16.31
CA ALA A 356 -25.40 -7.93 15.46
C ALA A 356 -24.23 -8.90 15.61
N TRP A 357 -24.28 -9.74 16.64
CA TRP A 357 -23.20 -10.67 16.97
C TRP A 357 -23.21 -11.90 16.05
N ARG A 358 -22.12 -12.12 15.31
CA ARG A 358 -21.92 -13.28 14.42
C ARG A 358 -20.78 -14.15 14.93
N ALA A 359 -20.85 -15.46 14.72
CA ALA A 359 -19.81 -16.39 15.18
C ALA A 359 -18.50 -16.20 14.40
N LEU A 360 -17.37 -16.38 15.09
CA LEU A 360 -16.03 -16.42 14.51
C LEU A 360 -15.56 -17.88 14.41
N THR A 361 -14.76 -18.17 13.38
CA THR A 361 -14.01 -19.43 13.32
C THR A 361 -12.73 -19.26 14.15
N VAL A 362 -12.55 -20.10 15.16
CA VAL A 362 -11.47 -19.96 16.15
C VAL A 362 -10.81 -21.29 16.46
N GLU A 363 -9.49 -21.29 16.55
CA GLU A 363 -8.68 -22.34 17.17
C GLU A 363 -8.22 -21.85 18.55
N ASP A 364 -8.75 -22.43 19.63
CA ASP A 364 -8.39 -22.04 21.00
C ASP A 364 -7.31 -22.96 21.59
N GLY A 365 -6.04 -22.54 21.48
CA GLY A 365 -4.91 -23.25 22.09
C GLY A 365 -4.82 -23.11 23.61
N THR A 366 -5.59 -22.21 24.24
CA THR A 366 -5.64 -22.05 25.71
C THR A 366 -6.57 -23.06 26.38
N ASN A 367 -7.40 -23.74 25.58
CA ASN A 367 -8.42 -24.69 26.04
C ASN A 367 -9.31 -24.05 27.12
N GLY A 368 -9.96 -22.94 26.79
CA GLY A 368 -10.78 -22.18 27.71
C GLY A 368 -9.99 -21.53 28.84
N PHE A 369 -8.87 -20.88 28.53
CA PHE A 369 -8.00 -20.24 29.52
C PHE A 369 -7.57 -21.16 30.69
N THR A 370 -7.45 -22.46 30.45
CA THR A 370 -6.93 -23.44 31.43
C THR A 370 -5.41 -23.56 31.39
N LYS A 371 -4.77 -22.99 30.35
CA LYS A 371 -3.32 -22.90 30.17
C LYS A 371 -2.97 -21.72 29.28
N ASN A 372 -1.70 -21.30 29.31
CA ASN A 372 -1.15 -20.39 28.31
C ASN A 372 -1.28 -21.01 26.92
N GLY A 373 -1.48 -20.17 25.91
CA GLY A 373 -1.66 -20.65 24.56
C GLY A 373 -2.03 -19.55 23.59
N ARG A 374 -2.03 -19.91 22.31
CA ARG A 374 -2.42 -19.03 21.22
C ARG A 374 -3.88 -19.29 20.84
N ILE A 375 -4.65 -18.23 20.70
CA ILE A 375 -5.98 -18.26 20.10
C ILE A 375 -5.87 -17.70 18.69
N ARG A 376 -6.27 -18.47 17.68
CA ARG A 376 -6.27 -18.03 16.29
C ARG A 376 -7.69 -17.74 15.85
N ILE A 377 -7.96 -16.53 15.38
CA ILE A 377 -9.29 -16.09 14.96
C ILE A 377 -9.23 -15.73 13.48
N GLN A 378 -10.09 -16.32 12.67
CA GLN A 378 -10.21 -15.96 11.25
C GLN A 378 -11.07 -14.71 11.10
N ILE A 379 -10.50 -13.64 10.54
CA ILE A 379 -11.22 -12.40 10.27
C ILE A 379 -12.07 -12.59 8.99
N PRO A 380 -13.37 -12.24 8.99
CA PRO A 380 -14.21 -12.31 7.80
C PRO A 380 -13.64 -11.48 6.64
N ALA A 381 -13.50 -12.11 5.47
CA ALA A 381 -12.98 -11.47 4.27
C ALA A 381 -14.00 -10.50 3.63
N ASP A 382 -15.29 -10.69 3.89
CA ASP A 382 -16.42 -9.89 3.37
C ASP A 382 -16.48 -8.47 3.95
N GLY A 383 -15.61 -8.14 4.91
CA GLY A 383 -15.58 -6.82 5.54
C GLY A 383 -16.73 -6.55 6.50
N SER A 384 -17.49 -7.58 6.90
CA SER A 384 -18.66 -7.42 7.76
C SER A 384 -18.34 -7.11 9.22
N TRP A 385 -17.11 -7.34 9.68
CA TRP A 385 -16.69 -6.89 11.02
C TRP A 385 -16.53 -5.38 10.95
N ASN A 386 -17.48 -4.63 11.50
CA ASN A 386 -17.56 -3.18 11.37
C ASN A 386 -17.05 -2.47 12.63
N ILE A 387 -16.70 -1.19 12.50
CA ILE A 387 -16.47 -0.33 13.66
C ILE A 387 -17.84 0.03 14.24
N THR A 388 -18.02 -0.17 15.54
CA THR A 388 -19.26 0.20 16.23
C THR A 388 -18.95 1.00 17.48
N SER A 389 -19.79 2.00 17.75
CA SER A 389 -19.67 2.84 18.93
C SER A 389 -20.57 2.33 20.07
N TYR A 390 -20.00 2.21 21.26
CA TYR A 390 -20.74 1.96 22.49
C TYR A 390 -20.31 2.99 23.54
N GLN A 391 -21.24 3.84 23.96
CA GLN A 391 -20.94 5.04 24.76
C GLN A 391 -19.89 5.91 24.07
N SER A 392 -18.76 6.21 24.72
CA SER A 392 -17.66 7.00 24.17
C SER A 392 -16.58 6.17 23.47
N TRP A 393 -16.78 4.85 23.31
CA TRP A 393 -15.78 3.94 22.75
C TRP A 393 -16.19 3.51 21.35
N THR A 394 -15.27 3.67 20.41
CA THR A 394 -15.44 3.29 19.01
C THR A 394 -14.34 2.30 18.68
N SER A 395 -14.71 1.07 18.31
CA SER A 395 -13.73 0.01 17.99
C SER A 395 -14.40 -1.13 17.23
N ARG A 396 -13.60 -2.09 16.77
CA ARG A 396 -14.06 -3.40 16.30
C ARG A 396 -14.13 -4.34 17.50
N TRP A 397 -15.32 -4.84 17.82
CA TRP A 397 -15.52 -5.62 19.04
C TRP A 397 -15.52 -7.12 18.78
N CYS A 398 -14.64 -7.83 19.50
CA CYS A 398 -14.70 -9.26 19.69
C CYS A 398 -15.36 -9.56 21.04
N ARG A 399 -16.40 -10.39 21.07
CA ARG A 399 -17.03 -10.90 22.28
C ARG A 399 -16.63 -12.36 22.48
N ILE A 400 -16.15 -12.66 23.67
CA ILE A 400 -15.79 -13.97 24.16
C ILE A 400 -16.81 -14.32 25.24
N SER A 401 -17.63 -15.35 24.98
CA SER A 401 -18.63 -15.83 25.93
C SER A 401 -18.15 -17.14 26.52
N CYS A 402 -18.31 -17.32 27.82
CA CYS A 402 -18.05 -18.60 28.47
C CYS A 402 -19.37 -19.37 28.61
N ASP A 403 -19.43 -20.54 28.00
CA ASP A 403 -20.38 -21.58 28.38
C ASP A 403 -19.73 -22.44 29.48
N GLY A 404 -20.50 -22.94 30.45
CA GLY A 404 -19.97 -23.58 31.66
C GLY A 404 -19.46 -22.59 32.73
N SER A 405 -18.67 -23.09 33.69
CA SER A 405 -18.18 -22.28 34.81
C SER A 405 -16.77 -22.63 35.26
N TYR A 406 -16.09 -21.70 35.91
CA TYR A 406 -14.78 -21.91 36.52
C TYR A 406 -14.90 -22.07 38.03
N SER A 407 -14.34 -23.14 38.59
CA SER A 407 -14.13 -23.28 40.03
C SER A 407 -13.03 -22.35 40.56
N THR A 408 -12.05 -22.03 39.70
CA THR A 408 -11.05 -20.99 39.90
C THR A 408 -10.95 -20.20 38.60
N ALA A 409 -11.25 -18.90 38.65
CA ALA A 409 -11.31 -18.03 37.50
C ALA A 409 -9.92 -17.81 36.89
N PRO A 410 -9.81 -17.75 35.56
CA PRO A 410 -8.57 -17.38 34.92
C PRO A 410 -8.27 -15.90 35.14
N GLN A 411 -6.99 -15.57 35.30
CA GLN A 411 -6.49 -14.20 35.27
C GLN A 411 -5.48 -14.08 34.13
N ILE A 412 -5.80 -13.25 33.15
CA ILE A 412 -4.93 -13.01 31.99
C ILE A 412 -3.91 -11.96 32.38
N GLY A 413 -2.63 -12.31 32.32
CA GLY A 413 -1.50 -11.41 32.58
C GLY A 413 -1.09 -10.59 31.37
N SER A 414 -1.15 -11.17 30.17
CA SER A 414 -0.92 -10.43 28.93
C SER A 414 -1.61 -11.06 27.71
N ILE A 415 -1.89 -10.22 26.73
CA ILE A 415 -2.34 -10.61 25.40
C ILE A 415 -1.41 -9.93 24.39
N GLN A 416 -0.62 -10.70 23.65
CA GLN A 416 0.12 -10.18 22.50
C GLN A 416 -0.70 -10.44 21.24
N VAL A 417 -0.89 -9.40 20.44
CA VAL A 417 -1.67 -9.50 19.20
C VAL A 417 -0.74 -9.43 17.99
N SER A 418 -0.93 -10.37 17.08
CA SER A 418 -0.32 -10.37 15.75
C SER A 418 -1.34 -10.80 14.70
N TYR A 419 -1.04 -10.58 13.42
CA TYR A 419 -1.80 -11.17 12.34
C TYR A 419 -0.86 -11.84 11.32
N GLU A 420 -1.39 -12.84 10.63
CA GLU A 420 -0.73 -13.47 9.49
C GLU A 420 -1.75 -13.86 8.41
N TRP A 421 -1.26 -14.02 7.19
CA TRP A 421 -2.04 -14.58 6.09
C TRP A 421 -1.75 -16.07 6.03
N GLY A 422 -2.70 -16.90 6.47
CA GLY A 422 -2.60 -18.34 6.21
C GLY A 422 -3.04 -18.65 4.79
N LEU A 423 -2.31 -18.13 3.80
CA LEU A 423 -2.60 -18.35 2.38
C LEU A 423 -2.56 -19.86 2.09
N PRO A 424 -3.64 -20.43 1.54
CA PRO A 424 -3.64 -21.83 1.13
C PRO A 424 -2.56 -22.07 0.07
N ALA A 425 -1.81 -23.15 0.23
CA ALA A 425 -0.87 -23.60 -0.78
C ALA A 425 -1.64 -24.25 -1.93
N ILE A 426 -1.51 -23.71 -3.15
CA ILE A 426 -2.09 -24.32 -4.34
C ILE A 426 -1.24 -25.54 -4.73
N GLU A 427 -1.87 -26.71 -4.74
CA GLU A 427 -1.26 -27.98 -5.08
C GLU A 427 -1.36 -28.27 -6.59
N GLN A 428 -2.52 -27.98 -7.18
CA GLN A 428 -2.79 -28.25 -8.58
C GLN A 428 -3.89 -27.32 -9.12
N ILE A 429 -3.75 -26.89 -10.37
CA ILE A 429 -4.80 -26.20 -11.13
C ILE A 429 -5.15 -27.05 -12.34
N THR A 430 -6.45 -27.30 -12.54
CA THR A 430 -6.98 -27.99 -13.73
C THR A 430 -8.04 -27.12 -14.36
N VAL A 431 -8.05 -27.04 -15.68
CA VAL A 431 -9.10 -26.36 -16.46
C VAL A 431 -9.81 -27.40 -17.31
N SER A 432 -11.14 -27.33 -17.34
CA SER A 432 -11.98 -28.23 -18.14
C SER A 432 -13.14 -27.47 -18.78
N LEU A 433 -13.55 -27.93 -19.96
CA LEU A 433 -14.78 -27.49 -20.62
C LEU A 433 -15.91 -28.50 -20.34
N PRO A 434 -17.19 -28.11 -20.45
CA PRO A 434 -18.31 -29.04 -20.39
C PRO A 434 -18.11 -30.19 -21.36
N ALA A 435 -18.39 -31.41 -20.90
CA ALA A 435 -18.45 -32.59 -21.75
C ALA A 435 -19.71 -32.53 -22.63
N ASN A 436 -19.73 -31.61 -23.60
CA ASN A 436 -20.72 -31.58 -24.67
C ASN A 436 -20.03 -31.97 -25.98
N ARG A 437 -19.52 -33.21 -26.02
CA ARG A 437 -19.37 -33.89 -27.32
C ARG A 437 -20.62 -34.73 -27.51
N PRO A 438 -21.45 -34.49 -28.54
CA PRO A 438 -22.49 -35.44 -28.90
C PRO A 438 -21.84 -36.82 -29.14
N PRO A 439 -22.50 -37.93 -28.79
CA PRO A 439 -21.94 -39.27 -29.02
C PRO A 439 -21.55 -39.40 -30.49
N TRP A 440 -20.33 -39.89 -30.71
CA TRP A 440 -19.78 -40.06 -32.06
C TRP A 440 -20.66 -41.03 -32.85
N ARG A 441 -21.31 -40.54 -33.91
CA ARG A 441 -22.02 -41.43 -34.84
C ARG A 441 -21.00 -42.19 -35.67
N VAL A 442 -21.24 -43.49 -35.83
CA VAL A 442 -20.49 -44.32 -36.78
C VAL A 442 -20.64 -43.68 -38.18
N GLU A 443 -19.53 -43.46 -38.88
CA GLU A 443 -19.52 -42.81 -40.19
C GLU A 443 -19.72 -43.80 -41.34
N SER A 444 -19.26 -45.05 -41.14
CA SER A 444 -19.39 -46.12 -42.11
C SER A 444 -19.43 -47.48 -41.41
N GLY A 445 -20.31 -48.35 -41.89
CA GLY A 445 -20.38 -49.76 -41.49
C GLY A 445 -20.31 -50.66 -42.71
N LEU A 446 -19.76 -51.85 -42.55
CA LEU A 446 -19.81 -52.93 -43.54
C LEU A 446 -20.23 -54.23 -42.88
N THR A 447 -21.11 -54.98 -43.53
CA THR A 447 -21.40 -56.36 -43.15
C THR A 447 -20.90 -57.26 -44.28
N ASN A 448 -19.98 -58.18 -43.96
CA ASN A 448 -19.39 -59.11 -44.95
C ASN A 448 -18.82 -58.42 -46.21
N GLY A 449 -18.28 -57.21 -46.07
CA GLY A 449 -17.70 -56.42 -47.16
C GLY A 449 -18.71 -55.56 -47.96
N VAL A 450 -20.00 -55.58 -47.60
CA VAL A 450 -21.02 -54.72 -48.21
C VAL A 450 -21.25 -53.49 -47.34
N PRO A 451 -21.13 -52.26 -47.88
CA PRO A 451 -21.43 -51.03 -47.14
C PRO A 451 -22.87 -50.99 -46.66
N ILE A 452 -23.09 -50.59 -45.40
CA ILE A 452 -24.41 -50.35 -44.83
C ILE A 452 -24.62 -48.86 -44.54
N ASP A 453 -25.86 -48.41 -44.70
CA ASP A 453 -26.27 -47.06 -44.34
C ASP A 453 -26.51 -46.97 -42.82
N VAL A 454 -25.45 -46.57 -42.10
CA VAL A 454 -25.45 -46.44 -40.64
C VAL A 454 -26.32 -45.28 -40.11
N SER A 455 -26.98 -44.53 -41.01
CA SER A 455 -27.93 -43.46 -40.64
C SER A 455 -29.38 -43.94 -40.45
N LYS A 456 -29.65 -45.22 -40.70
CA LYS A 456 -30.98 -45.86 -40.61
C LYS A 456 -30.93 -47.11 -39.73
N ASP A 457 -32.09 -47.71 -39.48
CA ASP A 457 -32.15 -49.03 -38.84
C ASP A 457 -31.52 -50.09 -39.77
N PHE A 458 -30.60 -50.88 -39.24
CA PHE A 458 -29.92 -51.96 -39.95
C PHE A 458 -29.68 -53.16 -39.04
N TYR A 459 -29.46 -54.33 -39.63
CA TYR A 459 -29.05 -55.54 -38.93
C TYR A 459 -27.53 -55.73 -39.08
N PRO A 460 -26.73 -55.61 -38.00
CA PRO A 460 -25.25 -55.63 -38.10
C PRO A 460 -24.68 -56.90 -38.74
N PHE A 461 -25.40 -58.01 -38.64
CA PHE A 461 -25.02 -59.32 -39.20
C PHE A 461 -26.01 -59.80 -40.27
N GLY A 462 -26.85 -58.90 -40.81
CA GLY A 462 -27.95 -59.26 -41.71
C GLY A 462 -29.19 -59.81 -40.98
N GLU A 463 -30.30 -59.95 -41.72
CA GLU A 463 -31.58 -60.42 -41.18
C GLU A 463 -31.55 -61.90 -40.72
N GLU A 464 -30.65 -62.70 -41.30
CA GLU A 464 -30.42 -64.11 -40.97
C GLU A 464 -28.92 -64.39 -40.74
N PRO A 465 -28.39 -64.13 -39.53
CA PRO A 465 -26.95 -64.22 -39.26
C PRO A 465 -26.43 -65.66 -39.34
N ARG A 466 -25.29 -65.83 -40.01
CA ARG A 466 -24.57 -67.10 -40.19
C ARG A 466 -23.27 -67.14 -39.39
N PHE A 467 -22.75 -68.34 -39.19
CA PHE A 467 -21.45 -68.54 -38.59
C PHE A 467 -20.36 -67.85 -39.45
N ASN A 468 -19.56 -66.97 -38.82
CA ASN A 468 -18.56 -66.06 -39.41
C ASN A 468 -19.07 -64.77 -40.08
N ASP A 469 -20.34 -64.41 -39.93
CA ASP A 469 -20.78 -63.07 -40.33
C ASP A 469 -20.04 -62.01 -39.52
N THR A 470 -19.37 -61.10 -40.22
CA THR A 470 -18.49 -60.12 -39.60
C THR A 470 -18.98 -58.72 -39.92
N PHE A 471 -19.22 -57.95 -38.87
CA PHE A 471 -19.55 -56.54 -38.93
C PHE A 471 -18.29 -55.70 -38.69
N TYR A 472 -18.00 -54.79 -39.61
CA TYR A 472 -16.92 -53.82 -39.53
C TYR A 472 -17.53 -52.42 -39.43
N PHE A 473 -16.95 -51.55 -38.61
CA PHE A 473 -17.33 -50.14 -38.55
C PHE A 473 -16.08 -49.26 -38.47
N ALA A 474 -16.18 -48.03 -38.97
CA ALA A 474 -15.07 -47.09 -39.01
C ALA A 474 -15.48 -45.70 -38.52
N TYR A 475 -14.55 -45.05 -37.80
CA TYR A 475 -14.59 -43.65 -37.40
C TYR A 475 -13.42 -42.94 -38.11
N GLY A 476 -13.64 -42.50 -39.35
CA GLY A 476 -12.57 -41.99 -40.20
C GLY A 476 -12.08 -40.61 -39.79
N HIS A 477 -12.99 -39.72 -39.36
CA HIS A 477 -12.63 -38.33 -39.02
C HIS A 477 -12.13 -38.16 -37.56
N VAL A 478 -12.50 -39.06 -36.65
CA VAL A 478 -12.24 -38.95 -35.19
C VAL A 478 -10.75 -39.19 -34.82
N LEU A 479 -10.04 -40.01 -35.58
CA LEU A 479 -8.63 -40.30 -35.35
C LEU A 479 -7.68 -39.19 -35.82
N ALA A 480 -8.14 -38.29 -36.70
CA ALA A 480 -7.28 -37.32 -37.36
C ALA A 480 -7.09 -36.01 -36.57
N GLU A 481 -8.06 -35.61 -35.74
CA GLU A 481 -8.01 -34.28 -35.09
C GLU A 481 -7.70 -34.28 -33.59
N SER A 482 -7.88 -35.38 -32.84
CA SER A 482 -7.52 -35.42 -31.40
C SER A 482 -7.40 -36.81 -30.75
N GLY A 483 -7.84 -37.90 -31.41
CA GLY A 483 -7.88 -39.22 -30.79
C GLY A 483 -8.96 -39.37 -29.70
N ILE A 484 -9.34 -40.62 -29.43
CA ILE A 484 -10.29 -40.98 -28.35
C ILE A 484 -9.56 -40.80 -27.01
N LEU A 485 -10.14 -40.03 -26.10
CA LEU A 485 -9.60 -39.79 -24.76
C LEU A 485 -10.27 -40.69 -23.71
N PRO A 486 -9.60 -40.98 -22.57
CA PRO A 486 -10.24 -41.68 -21.45
C PRO A 486 -11.48 -40.94 -20.96
N GLY A 487 -12.64 -41.60 -20.99
CA GLY A 487 -13.94 -41.03 -20.61
C GLY A 487 -14.90 -40.75 -21.77
N ASP A 488 -14.46 -40.93 -23.02
CA ASP A 488 -15.35 -40.86 -24.18
C ASP A 488 -16.32 -42.07 -24.20
N GLU A 489 -17.63 -41.79 -24.21
CA GLU A 489 -18.66 -42.80 -24.45
C GLU A 489 -18.89 -43.00 -25.96
N VAL A 490 -18.67 -44.22 -26.43
CA VAL A 490 -18.98 -44.62 -27.81
C VAL A 490 -20.40 -45.17 -27.83
N GLY A 491 -21.34 -44.40 -28.38
CA GLY A 491 -22.72 -44.87 -28.58
C GLY A 491 -22.78 -45.85 -29.76
N LEU A 492 -23.26 -47.06 -29.49
CA LEU A 492 -23.73 -48.00 -30.52
C LEU A 492 -25.25 -47.87 -30.68
#